data_AF-A0A1F6Z340-F1
#
_entry.id   AF-A0A1F6Z340-F1
#
_cell.length_a   1.000
_cell.length_b   1.000
_cell.length_c   1.000
_cell.angle_alpha   90.00
_cell.angle_beta   90.00
_cell.angle_gamma   90.00
#
_symmetry.space_group_name_H-M   'P 1'
#
loop_
_entity.id
_entity.type
_entity.pdbx_description
1 polymer ?
#
loop_
_entity_poly.entity_id
_entity_poly.type
_entity_poly.pdbx_seq_one_letter_code
_entity_poly.pdbx_strand_id
1 'polypeptide(L)'
;MSKKGLSDVVTTVIIILLSLVAIGVVWFVVQNIISSGSDSIGIDQFSVDINFLRASINGNDVNLTVKRSAGRGDMGGMKFIVTDGLASEEFTINEALTELQEKTYTVTLISLVPTEVTMASVAPIYVQNNGADLLGEVTDTIIFVGGSGGGGGPGGGGEPGGGAVCGNAVCESGETEASCPADCGSASCVHACEEPTPICNNGLCVPEDCTETRTDSGVCSDAGAFCGNVQDICGDMVDCTAAIGGCTVLEQCVSNQCVPLVAISGTVYTVWPEGVGIYIDSEDLPTDNVYSGYYAKFLSPSQESECLLVADYVLPQPPQERVIIRLEATQTSVAANDAMELWPSFASCSA
;
A
#
# COMPACT_ATOMS: atom_id res chain seq x y z
N MET A 1 -3.23 39.42 -77.05
CA MET A 1 -3.69 39.11 -75.69
C MET A 1 -3.22 37.70 -75.34
N SER A 2 -2.19 37.53 -74.50
CA SER A 2 -1.76 36.21 -73.97
C SER A 2 -0.48 36.32 -73.11
N LYS A 3 -0.52 37.05 -71.99
CA LYS A 3 0.56 37.07 -70.97
C LYS A 3 0.06 36.85 -69.54
N LYS A 4 -1.13 36.27 -69.35
CA LYS A 4 -1.72 36.05 -68.01
C LYS A 4 -1.28 34.76 -67.30
N GLY A 5 -0.51 33.88 -67.95
CA GLY A 5 -0.09 32.60 -67.35
C GLY A 5 1.18 32.65 -66.48
N LEU A 6 2.03 33.68 -66.61
CA LEU A 6 3.33 33.71 -65.93
C LEU A 6 3.24 34.25 -64.48
N SER A 7 2.17 34.98 -64.15
CA SER A 7 1.97 35.54 -62.81
C SER A 7 1.50 34.50 -61.80
N ASP A 8 0.74 33.49 -62.25
CA ASP A 8 0.11 32.53 -61.35
C ASP A 8 1.14 31.55 -60.78
N VAL A 9 2.02 31.04 -61.65
CA VAL A 9 3.13 30.15 -61.26
C VAL A 9 4.08 30.83 -60.26
N VAL A 10 4.40 32.11 -60.48
CA VAL A 10 5.27 32.88 -59.58
C VAL A 10 4.62 33.04 -58.20
N THR A 11 3.31 33.31 -58.15
CA THR A 11 2.58 33.40 -56.88
C THR A 11 2.56 32.06 -56.14
N THR A 12 2.30 30.94 -56.84
CA THR A 12 2.31 29.60 -56.21
C THR A 12 3.69 29.25 -55.64
N VAL A 13 4.77 29.53 -56.36
CA VAL A 13 6.14 29.26 -55.89
C VAL A 13 6.48 30.11 -54.65
N ILE A 14 6.07 31.37 -54.62
CA ILE A 14 6.28 32.25 -53.45
C ILE A 14 5.50 31.74 -52.23
N ILE A 15 4.25 31.28 -52.41
CA ILE A 15 3.44 30.73 -51.30
C ILE A 15 4.11 29.48 -50.72
N ILE A 16 4.58 28.56 -51.57
CA ILE A 16 5.28 27.35 -51.12
C ILE A 16 6.55 27.74 -50.35
N LEU A 17 7.34 28.68 -50.88
CA LEU A 17 8.57 29.11 -50.22
C LEU A 17 8.31 29.74 -48.84
N LEU A 18 7.28 30.59 -48.72
CA LEU A 18 6.89 31.19 -47.45
C LEU A 18 6.40 30.14 -46.43
N SER A 19 5.67 29.12 -46.89
CA SER A 19 5.21 28.04 -46.00
C SER A 19 6.37 27.22 -45.42
N LEU A 20 7.42 26.96 -46.20
CA LEU A 20 8.62 26.26 -45.72
C LEU A 20 9.38 27.08 -44.67
N VAL A 21 9.47 28.40 -44.86
CA VAL A 21 10.08 29.30 -43.86
C VAL A 21 9.27 29.29 -42.57
N ALA A 22 7.95 29.34 -42.63
CA ALA A 22 7.10 29.30 -41.45
C ALA A 22 7.28 27.99 -40.66
N ILE A 23 7.34 26.84 -41.33
CA ILE A 23 7.60 25.54 -40.70
C ILE A 23 8.98 25.54 -40.02
N GLY A 24 10.00 26.10 -40.68
CA GLY A 24 11.35 26.20 -40.11
C GLY A 24 11.40 27.02 -38.82
N VAL A 25 10.66 28.13 -38.75
CA VAL A 25 10.58 28.96 -37.54
C VAL A 25 9.88 28.22 -36.40
N VAL A 26 8.75 27.55 -36.68
CA VAL A 26 8.02 26.77 -35.67
C VAL A 26 8.89 25.62 -35.16
N TRP A 27 9.58 24.89 -36.05
CA TRP A 27 10.49 23.81 -35.66
C TRP A 27 11.62 24.31 -34.76
N PHE A 28 12.21 25.47 -35.07
CA PHE A 28 13.26 26.06 -34.25
C PHE A 28 12.79 26.38 -32.82
N VAL A 29 11.58 26.93 -32.67
CA VAL A 29 10.99 27.21 -31.35
C VAL A 29 10.69 25.92 -30.60
N VAL A 30 10.07 24.94 -31.27
CA VAL A 30 9.75 23.63 -30.67
C VAL A 30 11.02 22.90 -30.24
N GLN A 31 12.07 22.92 -31.06
CA GLN A 31 13.34 22.25 -30.77
C GLN A 31 14.01 22.82 -29.51
N ASN A 32 13.99 24.15 -29.33
CA ASN A 32 14.54 24.77 -28.12
C ASN A 32 13.75 24.38 -26.86
N ILE A 33 12.42 24.27 -26.96
CA ILE A 33 11.57 23.85 -25.83
C ILE A 33 11.81 22.37 -25.50
N ILE A 34 11.83 21.49 -26.51
CA ILE A 34 12.05 20.06 -26.32
C ILE A 34 13.45 19.80 -25.75
N SER A 35 14.48 20.47 -26.26
CA SER A 35 15.86 20.31 -25.73
C SER A 35 15.97 20.77 -24.28
N SER A 36 15.26 21.85 -23.90
CA SER A 36 15.27 22.33 -22.51
C SER A 36 14.45 21.44 -21.58
N GLY A 37 13.42 20.76 -22.10
CA GLY A 37 12.59 19.82 -21.35
C GLY A 37 13.15 18.41 -21.26
N SER A 38 14.03 17.99 -22.18
CA SER A 38 14.64 16.66 -22.17
C SER A 38 15.80 16.53 -21.20
N ASP A 39 16.48 17.62 -20.86
CA ASP A 39 17.63 17.60 -19.96
C ASP A 39 17.26 17.36 -18.48
N SER A 40 15.98 17.47 -18.13
CA SER A 40 15.46 17.24 -16.77
C SER A 40 14.90 15.84 -16.52
N ILE A 41 14.87 14.96 -17.53
CA ILE A 41 14.37 13.57 -17.41
C ILE A 41 15.54 12.62 -17.66
N GLY A 42 16.48 12.58 -16.72
CA GLY A 42 17.55 11.59 -16.75
C GLY A 42 16.97 10.21 -16.44
N ILE A 43 16.90 9.30 -17.41
CA ILE A 43 16.43 7.92 -17.20
C ILE A 43 17.25 7.22 -16.10
N ASP A 44 18.50 7.65 -15.90
CA ASP A 44 19.41 7.15 -14.87
C ASP A 44 18.89 7.40 -13.42
N GLN A 45 17.94 8.32 -13.23
CA GLN A 45 17.33 8.55 -11.92
C GLN A 45 16.40 7.39 -11.48
N PHE A 46 15.85 6.63 -12.42
CA PHE A 46 14.93 5.52 -12.09
C PHE A 46 15.66 4.24 -11.66
N SER A 47 16.99 4.18 -11.75
CA SER A 47 17.76 2.99 -11.39
C SER A 47 18.47 3.04 -10.05
N VAL A 48 18.42 4.17 -9.33
CA VAL A 48 18.95 4.22 -7.95
C VAL A 48 17.87 3.73 -7.00
N ASP A 49 18.18 2.63 -6.34
CA ASP A 49 17.33 1.99 -5.35
C ASP A 49 18.11 1.84 -4.03
N ILE A 50 17.46 2.16 -2.91
CA ILE A 50 18.03 2.11 -1.56
C ILE A 50 17.11 1.24 -0.70
N ASN A 51 17.69 0.21 -0.09
CA ASN A 51 16.98 -0.70 0.79
C ASN A 51 17.50 -0.61 2.22
N PHE A 52 16.62 -0.75 3.19
CA PHE A 52 16.98 -0.97 4.59
C PHE A 52 17.50 -2.39 4.78
N LEU A 53 18.58 -2.52 5.54
CA LEU A 53 19.07 -3.81 6.02
C LEU A 53 18.68 -4.06 7.47
N ARG A 54 18.71 -3.00 8.28
CA ARG A 54 18.34 -3.02 9.69
C ARG A 54 18.02 -1.60 10.16
N ALA A 55 17.12 -1.52 11.14
CA ALA A 55 16.88 -0.31 11.89
C ALA A 55 16.82 -0.65 13.38
N SER A 56 17.35 0.23 14.22
CA SER A 56 17.26 0.08 15.68
C SER A 56 17.13 1.42 16.37
N ILE A 57 16.42 1.45 17.48
CA ILE A 57 16.20 2.65 18.29
C ILE A 57 17.05 2.51 19.55
N ASN A 58 17.89 3.50 19.83
CA ASN A 58 18.74 3.56 21.02
C ASN A 58 18.56 4.91 21.71
N GLY A 59 17.65 4.96 22.69
CA GLY A 59 17.26 6.23 23.31
C GLY A 59 16.53 7.13 22.31
N ASN A 60 17.03 8.35 22.11
CA ASN A 60 16.50 9.29 21.12
C ASN A 60 17.08 9.12 19.72
N ASP A 61 18.05 8.22 19.55
CA ASP A 61 18.74 8.02 18.30
C ASP A 61 18.17 6.82 17.56
N VAL A 62 17.84 7.01 16.29
CA VAL A 62 17.44 5.94 15.36
C VAL A 62 18.63 5.61 14.47
N ASN A 63 19.13 4.40 14.58
CA ASN A 63 20.19 3.87 13.73
C ASN A 63 19.58 3.17 12.53
N LEU A 64 19.77 3.76 11.35
CA LEU A 64 19.26 3.29 10.07
C LEU A 64 20.41 2.76 9.23
N THR A 65 20.46 1.45 9.00
CA THR A 65 21.43 0.85 8.08
C THR A 65 20.76 0.63 6.73
N VAL A 66 21.29 1.30 5.73
CA VAL A 66 20.82 1.21 4.35
C VAL A 66 21.92 0.68 3.44
N LYS A 67 21.48 0.09 2.33
CA LYS A 67 22.35 -0.36 1.24
C LYS A 67 21.81 0.13 -0.08
N ARG A 68 22.69 0.70 -0.89
CA ARG A 68 22.37 1.05 -2.27
C ARG A 68 22.41 -0.22 -3.14
N SER A 69 21.36 -0.49 -3.90
CA SER A 69 21.30 -1.56 -4.90
C SER A 69 22.27 -1.30 -6.05
N ALA A 70 22.54 -2.32 -6.87
CA ALA A 70 23.27 -2.12 -8.12
C ALA A 70 22.36 -1.37 -9.11
N GLY A 71 22.88 -0.32 -9.76
CA GLY A 71 22.08 0.50 -10.65
C GLY A 71 22.80 1.79 -11.05
N ARG A 72 22.59 2.19 -12.31
CA ARG A 72 23.16 3.43 -12.86
C ARG A 72 22.54 4.66 -12.20
N GLY A 73 23.24 5.79 -12.28
CA GLY A 73 22.77 7.07 -11.76
C GLY A 73 23.64 7.61 -10.64
N ASP A 74 23.81 8.93 -10.64
CA ASP A 74 24.52 9.64 -9.59
C ASP A 74 23.54 10.04 -8.49
N MET A 75 23.93 9.77 -7.24
CA MET A 75 23.16 10.10 -6.05
C MET A 75 23.93 11.16 -5.27
N GLY A 76 23.27 12.24 -4.87
CA GLY A 76 23.83 13.30 -4.03
C GLY A 76 23.64 13.04 -2.53
N GLY A 77 22.62 12.27 -2.19
CA GLY A 77 22.28 11.97 -0.80
C GLY A 77 21.02 11.14 -0.68
N MET A 78 20.42 11.17 0.51
CA MET A 78 19.13 10.54 0.78
C MET A 78 18.37 11.32 1.84
N LYS A 79 17.05 11.13 1.87
CA LYS A 79 16.17 11.64 2.91
C LYS A 79 15.54 10.46 3.64
N PHE A 80 15.63 10.49 4.97
CA PHE A 80 14.88 9.60 5.84
C PHE A 80 13.62 10.28 6.33
N ILE A 81 12.52 9.52 6.39
CA ILE A 81 11.23 9.97 6.91
C ILE A 81 10.85 8.99 8.02
N VAL A 82 10.85 9.44 9.27
CA VAL A 82 10.50 8.62 10.43
C VAL A 82 9.12 9.03 10.92
N THR A 83 8.24 8.07 11.22
CA THR A 83 6.85 8.35 11.63
C THR A 83 6.38 7.45 12.76
N ASP A 84 5.50 7.97 13.61
CA ASP A 84 4.72 7.23 14.61
C ASP A 84 3.32 6.84 14.08
N GLY A 85 3.00 7.19 12.83
CA GLY A 85 1.68 7.01 12.21
C GLY A 85 0.75 8.22 12.33
N LEU A 86 1.11 9.23 13.13
CA LEU A 86 0.37 10.48 13.31
C LEU A 86 1.19 11.70 12.85
N ALA A 87 2.48 11.73 13.20
CA ALA A 87 3.45 12.76 12.87
C ALA A 87 4.68 12.14 12.20
N SER A 88 5.44 12.99 11.50
CA SER A 88 6.64 12.58 10.76
C SER A 88 7.78 13.58 10.94
N GLU A 89 9.01 13.08 11.05
CA GLU A 89 10.25 13.85 11.01
C GLU A 89 11.09 13.47 9.80
N GLU A 90 11.65 14.48 9.13
CA GLU A 90 12.48 14.32 7.94
C GLU A 90 13.95 14.64 8.24
N PHE A 91 14.86 13.77 7.80
CA PHE A 91 16.30 13.93 7.94
C PHE A 91 16.99 13.85 6.59
N THR A 92 17.65 14.92 6.17
CA THR A 92 18.40 14.97 4.91
C THR A 92 19.88 14.70 5.13
N ILE A 93 20.42 13.70 4.44
CA ILE A 93 21.83 13.34 4.48
C ILE A 93 22.45 13.57 3.10
N ASN A 94 23.32 14.59 3.02
CA ASN A 94 24.04 14.96 1.79
C ASN A 94 25.32 14.14 1.60
N GLU A 95 25.17 12.81 1.62
CA GLU A 95 26.26 11.88 1.40
C GLU A 95 25.84 10.80 0.39
N ALA A 96 26.58 10.72 -0.71
CA ALA A 96 26.40 9.72 -1.74
C ALA A 96 26.89 8.34 -1.28
N LEU A 97 26.10 7.30 -1.53
CA LEU A 97 26.51 5.91 -1.48
C LEU A 97 26.94 5.44 -2.87
N THR A 98 28.06 4.72 -2.96
CA THR A 98 28.44 3.99 -4.17
C THR A 98 27.59 2.73 -4.33
N GLU A 99 27.52 2.19 -5.54
CA GLU A 99 26.75 0.95 -5.79
C GLU A 99 27.17 -0.17 -4.81
N LEU A 100 26.18 -0.88 -4.27
CA LEU A 100 26.34 -1.97 -3.30
C LEU A 100 26.95 -1.55 -1.94
N GLN A 101 27.19 -0.26 -1.71
CA GLN A 101 27.69 0.23 -0.43
C GLN A 101 26.60 0.17 0.63
N GLU A 102 26.98 -0.32 1.80
CA GLU A 102 26.18 -0.31 3.02
C GLU A 102 26.73 0.75 3.98
N LYS A 103 25.84 1.52 4.60
CA LYS A 103 26.21 2.49 5.63
C LYS A 103 25.12 2.61 6.68
N THR A 104 25.54 2.85 7.92
CA THR A 104 24.64 3.15 9.04
C THR A 104 24.65 4.64 9.33
N TYR A 105 23.47 5.23 9.41
CA TYR A 105 23.24 6.61 9.78
C TYR A 105 22.51 6.67 11.12
N THR A 106 22.88 7.63 11.96
CA THR A 106 22.24 7.88 13.24
C THR A 106 21.51 9.21 13.14
N VAL A 107 20.18 9.18 13.31
CA VAL A 107 19.34 10.39 13.32
C VAL A 107 18.75 10.56 14.72
N THR A 108 18.83 11.77 15.27
CA THR A 108 18.31 12.08 16.60
C THR A 108 16.92 12.70 16.48
N LEU A 109 15.91 12.06 17.07
CA LEU A 109 14.52 12.53 17.06
C LEU A 109 14.35 13.76 17.95
N ILE A 110 13.64 14.77 17.45
CA ILE A 110 13.44 16.05 18.16
C ILE A 110 12.00 16.21 18.69
N SER A 111 11.02 15.79 17.89
CA SER A 111 9.59 15.97 18.13
C SER A 111 8.80 14.67 18.34
N LEU A 112 9.32 13.54 17.87
CA LEU A 112 8.73 12.22 18.03
C LEU A 112 9.23 11.55 19.32
N VAL A 113 8.34 10.80 19.97
CA VAL A 113 8.70 9.96 21.13
C VAL A 113 9.30 8.66 20.60
N PRO A 114 10.57 8.31 20.94
CA PRO A 114 11.25 7.17 20.32
C PRO A 114 10.54 5.82 20.50
N THR A 115 9.79 5.64 21.59
CA THR A 115 9.03 4.41 21.87
C THR A 115 7.75 4.27 21.04
N GLU A 116 7.30 5.35 20.41
CA GLU A 116 6.06 5.39 19.60
C GLU A 116 6.36 5.36 18.10
N VAL A 117 7.63 5.40 17.70
CA VAL A 117 8.02 5.29 16.29
C VAL A 117 7.60 3.94 15.73
N THR A 118 6.82 3.96 14.64
CA THR A 118 6.29 2.75 14.00
C THR A 118 7.02 2.43 12.70
N MET A 119 7.45 3.43 11.93
CA MET A 119 8.04 3.22 10.61
C MET A 119 9.15 4.21 10.28
N ALA A 120 10.07 3.79 9.41
CA ALA A 120 11.04 4.66 8.74
C ALA A 120 11.08 4.34 7.24
N SER A 121 11.09 5.39 6.42
CA SER A 121 11.16 5.34 4.96
C SER A 121 12.41 6.05 4.45
N VAL A 122 12.89 5.67 3.28
CA VAL A 122 14.06 6.30 2.63
C VAL A 122 13.75 6.69 1.18
N ALA A 123 14.20 7.86 0.77
CA ALA A 123 14.14 8.36 -0.60
C ALA A 123 15.52 8.88 -1.07
N PRO A 124 16.02 8.51 -2.25
CA PRO A 124 17.27 9.02 -2.78
C PRO A 124 17.15 10.51 -3.18
N ILE A 125 18.28 11.22 -3.16
CA ILE A 125 18.41 12.57 -3.71
C ILE A 125 19.35 12.50 -4.91
N TYR A 126 18.85 12.87 -6.08
CA TYR A 126 19.59 12.86 -7.34
C TYR A 126 20.25 14.22 -7.60
N VAL A 127 21.47 14.20 -8.13
CA VAL A 127 22.13 15.41 -8.62
C VAL A 127 21.82 15.55 -10.11
N GLN A 128 21.07 16.59 -10.48
CA GLN A 128 20.80 16.91 -11.88
C GLN A 128 22.04 17.50 -12.57
N ASN A 129 22.07 17.48 -13.90
CA ASN A 129 23.16 18.04 -14.71
C ASN A 129 23.43 19.53 -14.46
N ASN A 130 22.43 20.27 -13.96
CA ASN A 130 22.54 21.69 -13.59
C ASN A 130 23.06 21.90 -12.15
N GLY A 131 23.36 20.82 -11.41
CA GLY A 131 23.76 20.83 -10.01
C GLY A 131 22.62 21.00 -9.01
N ALA A 132 21.36 20.96 -9.45
CA ALA A 132 20.20 20.98 -8.56
C ALA A 132 19.91 19.59 -7.99
N ASP A 133 19.48 19.55 -6.74
CA ASP A 133 19.03 18.32 -6.08
C ASP A 133 17.56 18.05 -6.43
N LEU A 134 17.28 16.84 -6.90
CA LEU A 134 15.92 16.33 -7.09
C LEU A 134 15.65 15.23 -6.08
N LEU A 135 14.60 15.38 -5.27
CA LEU A 135 14.17 14.33 -4.36
C LEU A 135 13.45 13.23 -5.15
N GLY A 136 13.88 11.99 -4.97
CA GLY A 136 13.21 10.81 -5.51
C GLY A 136 11.99 10.38 -4.70
N GLU A 137 11.31 9.38 -5.24
CA GLU A 137 10.24 8.68 -4.53
C GLU A 137 10.81 7.82 -3.38
N VAL A 138 9.95 7.43 -2.46
CA VAL A 138 10.31 6.47 -1.41
C VAL A 138 10.64 5.12 -2.05
N THR A 139 11.85 4.61 -1.81
CA THR A 139 12.30 3.34 -2.37
C THR A 139 12.05 2.16 -1.43
N ASP A 140 12.12 2.39 -0.11
CA ASP A 140 11.91 1.33 0.87
C ASP A 140 11.36 1.89 2.21
N THR A 141 10.70 1.02 2.97
CA THR A 141 10.08 1.29 4.26
C THR A 141 10.31 0.12 5.21
N ILE A 142 10.82 0.41 6.41
CA ILE A 142 10.98 -0.56 7.49
C ILE A 142 10.00 -0.24 8.63
N ILE A 143 9.39 -1.29 9.20
CA ILE A 143 8.47 -1.20 10.33
C ILE A 143 9.23 -1.61 11.60
N PHE A 144 9.17 -0.78 12.64
CA PHE A 144 9.68 -1.11 13.95
C PHE A 144 8.66 -1.97 14.68
N VAL A 145 8.94 -3.27 14.82
CA VAL A 145 8.14 -4.13 15.69
C VAL A 145 8.54 -3.81 17.12
N GLY A 146 7.60 -3.26 17.90
CA GLY A 146 7.81 -2.82 19.27
C GLY A 146 8.19 -3.94 20.22
N GLY A 147 9.43 -4.41 20.13
CA GLY A 147 10.06 -5.29 21.10
C GLY A 147 10.52 -4.46 22.29
N SER A 148 9.74 -4.48 23.37
CA SER A 148 10.10 -3.87 24.65
C SER A 148 11.47 -4.39 25.11
N GLY A 149 12.48 -3.53 25.07
CA GLY A 149 13.88 -3.89 25.30
C GLY A 149 14.18 -4.33 26.74
N GLY A 150 15.03 -5.35 26.88
CA GLY A 150 15.73 -5.70 28.11
C GLY A 150 17.22 -5.38 27.99
N GLY A 151 17.65 -4.32 28.69
CA GLY A 151 19.01 -3.78 28.61
C GLY A 151 20.08 -4.65 29.28
N GLY A 152 21.21 -4.82 28.59
CA GLY A 152 22.44 -5.38 29.17
C GLY A 152 23.23 -4.30 29.93
N GLY A 153 23.45 -4.54 31.23
CA GLY A 153 24.43 -3.84 32.05
C GLY A 153 25.65 -4.73 32.34
N PRO A 154 26.89 -4.19 32.37
CA PRO A 154 28.11 -4.98 32.47
C PRO A 154 28.62 -5.11 33.92
N GLY A 155 29.15 -6.28 34.27
CA GLY A 155 30.19 -6.39 35.30
C GLY A 155 30.09 -7.55 36.29
N GLY A 156 31.23 -8.23 36.48
CA GLY A 156 31.61 -8.81 37.77
C GLY A 156 31.61 -10.35 37.83
N GLY A 157 32.80 -10.95 37.82
CA GLY A 157 32.97 -12.40 37.95
C GLY A 157 32.72 -12.96 39.35
N GLY A 158 32.40 -14.25 39.37
CA GLY A 158 32.35 -15.13 40.55
C GLY A 158 31.93 -16.55 40.14
N GLU A 159 32.72 -17.55 40.55
CA GLU A 159 32.69 -18.99 40.24
C GLU A 159 31.44 -19.78 40.74
N PRO A 160 31.28 -21.08 40.40
CA PRO A 160 30.02 -21.66 39.92
C PRO A 160 29.13 -22.28 41.00
N GLY A 161 27.84 -21.98 40.89
CA GLY A 161 26.75 -22.78 41.44
C GLY A 161 25.57 -22.61 40.49
N GLY A 162 25.05 -23.71 39.93
CA GLY A 162 23.96 -23.70 38.96
C GLY A 162 22.69 -23.10 39.54
N GLY A 163 22.54 -21.79 39.35
CA GLY A 163 21.31 -21.04 39.59
C GLY A 163 20.70 -20.71 38.24
N ALA A 164 19.37 -20.70 38.22
CA ALA A 164 18.52 -20.28 37.12
C ALA A 164 19.12 -19.09 36.33
N VAL A 165 19.33 -19.26 35.02
CA VAL A 165 19.94 -18.25 34.14
C VAL A 165 18.91 -17.66 33.21
N CYS A 166 18.46 -16.45 33.54
CA CYS A 166 17.55 -15.74 32.67
C CYS A 166 18.19 -15.31 31.33
N GLY A 167 17.45 -15.47 30.24
CA GLY A 167 17.85 -15.22 28.86
C GLY A 167 18.50 -16.41 28.18
N ASN A 168 18.43 -17.62 28.74
CA ASN A 168 18.89 -18.85 28.09
C ASN A 168 17.75 -19.58 27.33
N ALA A 169 16.56 -19.00 27.33
CA ALA A 169 15.34 -19.47 26.71
C ALA A 169 14.80 -20.80 27.26
N VAL A 170 15.16 -21.15 28.50
CA VAL A 170 14.65 -22.31 29.24
C VAL A 170 14.13 -21.82 30.58
N CYS A 171 12.83 -21.97 30.84
CA CYS A 171 12.24 -21.60 32.13
C CYS A 171 12.68 -22.59 33.22
N GLU A 172 13.76 -22.29 33.92
CA GLU A 172 14.36 -23.17 34.92
C GLU A 172 13.60 -23.13 36.26
N SER A 173 13.73 -24.20 37.07
CA SER A 173 13.08 -24.28 38.39
C SER A 173 13.55 -23.15 39.31
N GLY A 174 12.69 -22.16 39.53
CA GLY A 174 12.99 -20.94 40.30
C GLY A 174 12.77 -19.66 39.50
N GLU A 175 12.55 -19.78 38.20
CA GLU A 175 12.14 -18.69 37.32
C GLU A 175 10.62 -18.59 37.25
N THR A 176 10.14 -17.37 37.04
CA THR A 176 8.73 -17.03 36.93
C THR A 176 8.60 -15.94 35.87
N GLU A 177 7.41 -15.74 35.30
CA GLU A 177 7.15 -14.60 34.39
C GLU A 177 7.64 -13.26 34.96
N ALA A 178 7.57 -13.08 36.28
CA ALA A 178 8.01 -11.86 36.94
C ALA A 178 9.53 -11.77 37.12
N SER A 179 10.22 -12.90 37.31
CA SER A 179 11.66 -12.92 37.58
C SER A 179 12.53 -13.16 36.34
N CYS A 180 11.98 -13.86 35.34
CA CYS A 180 12.60 -14.05 34.04
C CYS A 180 11.54 -14.08 32.90
N PRO A 181 11.00 -12.91 32.50
CA PRO A 181 10.02 -12.85 31.43
C PRO A 181 10.60 -13.25 30.06
N ALA A 182 11.91 -13.22 29.87
CA ALA A 182 12.54 -13.66 28.63
C ALA A 182 12.38 -15.18 28.39
N ASP A 183 12.42 -15.98 29.46
CA ASP A 183 12.40 -17.44 29.37
C ASP A 183 11.05 -18.03 29.80
N CYS A 184 10.31 -17.34 30.68
CA CYS A 184 9.03 -17.81 31.24
C CYS A 184 7.82 -16.96 30.82
N GLY A 185 8.01 -15.86 30.09
CA GLY A 185 6.97 -14.90 29.69
C GLY A 185 6.05 -15.40 28.58
N SER A 186 4.80 -15.68 28.94
CA SER A 186 3.62 -15.70 28.07
C SER A 186 3.72 -16.55 26.80
N ALA A 187 3.60 -17.88 26.99
CA ALA A 187 2.91 -18.85 26.11
C ALA A 187 2.95 -18.64 24.57
N SER A 188 4.04 -18.11 24.06
CA SER A 188 4.41 -18.15 22.66
C SER A 188 5.64 -19.02 22.65
N CYS A 189 5.57 -20.21 22.04
CA CYS A 189 6.59 -21.25 22.07
C CYS A 189 7.91 -20.88 21.34
N VAL A 190 8.33 -19.62 21.42
CA VAL A 190 9.45 -19.03 20.67
C VAL A 190 10.74 -19.82 20.85
N HIS A 191 10.92 -20.68 21.87
CA HIS A 191 12.18 -21.42 22.02
C HIS A 191 12.22 -22.90 22.42
N ALA A 192 11.13 -23.59 22.82
CA ALA A 192 11.12 -25.06 22.85
C ALA A 192 9.73 -25.58 23.23
N CYS A 193 9.23 -26.51 22.43
CA CYS A 193 8.13 -27.37 22.84
C CYS A 193 8.74 -28.60 23.53
N GLU A 194 8.30 -28.90 24.75
CA GLU A 194 8.78 -30.11 25.44
C GLU A 194 8.29 -31.36 24.67
N GLU A 195 9.17 -32.35 24.55
CA GLU A 195 8.85 -33.65 23.95
C GLU A 195 7.56 -34.23 24.56
N PRO A 196 6.60 -34.71 23.76
CA PRO A 196 6.77 -35.20 22.38
C PRO A 196 6.30 -34.24 21.27
N THR A 197 6.11 -32.94 21.54
CA THR A 197 5.73 -31.96 20.50
C THR A 197 6.98 -31.20 20.02
N PRO A 198 7.45 -31.36 18.78
CA PRO A 198 8.77 -30.88 18.37
C PRO A 198 8.81 -29.53 17.66
N ILE A 199 7.68 -28.92 17.30
CA ILE A 199 7.68 -27.68 16.48
C ILE A 199 6.79 -26.61 17.10
N CYS A 200 7.31 -25.38 17.18
CA CYS A 200 6.53 -24.19 17.46
C CYS A 200 6.03 -23.58 16.15
N ASN A 201 4.71 -23.49 15.96
CA ASN A 201 4.09 -22.81 14.83
C ASN A 201 3.17 -21.69 15.35
N ASN A 202 3.44 -20.43 14.98
CA ASN A 202 2.71 -19.23 15.43
C ASN A 202 2.41 -19.19 16.94
N GLY A 203 3.38 -19.58 17.77
CA GLY A 203 3.24 -19.54 19.22
C GLY A 203 2.50 -20.75 19.83
N LEU A 204 2.05 -21.72 19.04
CA LEU A 204 1.47 -22.99 19.49
C LEU A 204 2.45 -24.18 19.29
N CYS A 205 2.56 -25.04 20.30
CA CYS A 205 3.34 -26.27 20.20
C CYS A 205 2.56 -27.38 19.49
N VAL A 206 3.11 -27.88 18.39
CA VAL A 206 2.43 -28.83 17.50
C VAL A 206 3.29 -30.07 17.24
N PRO A 207 2.68 -31.25 17.01
CA PRO A 207 3.39 -32.46 16.63
C PRO A 207 4.16 -32.31 15.31
N GLU A 208 5.29 -33.01 15.11
CA GLU A 208 6.09 -32.96 13.85
C GLU A 208 5.26 -33.33 12.63
N ASP A 209 4.32 -34.25 12.85
CA ASP A 209 3.42 -34.79 11.84
C ASP A 209 2.04 -34.12 11.88
N CYS A 210 1.97 -32.83 12.21
CA CYS A 210 0.72 -32.06 12.06
C CYS A 210 0.42 -31.91 10.56
N THR A 211 -0.23 -32.94 10.01
CA THR A 211 -0.69 -32.94 8.62
C THR A 211 -2.15 -32.49 8.64
N GLU A 212 -2.43 -31.38 7.96
CA GLU A 212 -3.77 -30.86 7.73
C GLU A 212 -4.65 -31.97 7.09
N THR A 213 -5.31 -32.78 7.93
CA THR A 213 -6.22 -33.84 7.47
C THR A 213 -7.68 -33.49 7.67
N ARG A 214 -7.96 -32.28 8.16
CA ARG A 214 -9.30 -31.72 8.16
C ARG A 214 -9.34 -30.61 7.13
N THR A 215 -10.02 -30.90 6.02
CA THR A 215 -10.59 -29.87 5.15
C THR A 215 -11.17 -28.76 6.03
N ASP A 216 -10.68 -27.55 5.83
CA ASP A 216 -10.88 -26.28 6.56
C ASP A 216 -12.27 -26.08 7.20
N SER A 217 -13.32 -26.68 6.62
CA SER A 217 -14.69 -26.77 7.14
C SER A 217 -14.79 -27.17 8.63
N GLY A 218 -13.93 -28.08 9.08
CA GLY A 218 -13.98 -28.59 10.46
C GLY A 218 -13.48 -27.59 11.50
N VAL A 219 -12.44 -26.82 11.17
CA VAL A 219 -11.76 -25.91 12.10
C VAL A 219 -12.69 -24.74 12.46
N CYS A 220 -13.31 -24.13 11.46
CA CYS A 220 -14.24 -23.02 11.64
C CYS A 220 -15.49 -23.43 12.42
N SER A 221 -16.06 -24.60 12.08
CA SER A 221 -17.24 -25.13 12.75
C SER A 221 -16.99 -25.45 14.23
N ASP A 222 -15.84 -26.06 14.55
CA ASP A 222 -15.50 -26.46 15.92
C ASP A 222 -15.12 -25.25 16.79
N ALA A 223 -14.55 -24.20 16.19
CA ALA A 223 -14.29 -22.92 16.86
C ALA A 223 -15.57 -22.06 17.05
N GLY A 224 -16.70 -22.47 16.48
CA GLY A 224 -17.91 -21.64 16.41
C GLY A 224 -17.71 -20.34 15.63
N ALA A 225 -16.66 -20.27 14.80
CA ALA A 225 -16.32 -19.12 14.00
C ALA A 225 -16.99 -19.26 12.64
N PHE A 226 -17.94 -18.37 12.36
CA PHE A 226 -18.65 -18.35 11.07
C PHE A 226 -17.84 -17.64 9.98
N CYS A 227 -16.86 -16.83 10.36
CA CYS A 227 -16.02 -16.06 9.45
C CYS A 227 -14.81 -15.47 10.22
N GLY A 228 -13.80 -14.97 9.50
CA GLY A 228 -12.56 -14.45 10.08
C GLY A 228 -11.46 -15.51 10.18
N ASN A 229 -10.32 -15.14 10.77
CA ASN A 229 -9.19 -16.04 10.90
C ASN A 229 -9.24 -16.77 12.25
N VAL A 230 -9.19 -18.10 12.21
CA VAL A 230 -9.04 -18.93 13.40
C VAL A 230 -7.71 -19.65 13.34
N GLN A 231 -7.03 -19.77 14.46
CA GLN A 231 -5.85 -20.62 14.56
C GLN A 231 -6.30 -22.07 14.67
N ASP A 232 -5.82 -22.93 13.80
CA ASP A 232 -6.10 -24.36 13.85
C ASP A 232 -5.25 -25.08 14.90
N ILE A 233 -5.41 -26.40 14.99
CA ILE A 233 -4.65 -27.23 15.93
C ILE A 233 -3.16 -27.35 15.57
N CYS A 234 -2.78 -26.98 14.34
CA CYS A 234 -1.41 -26.94 13.85
C CYS A 234 -0.79 -25.53 13.97
N GLY A 235 -1.49 -24.57 14.57
CA GLY A 235 -1.02 -23.20 14.74
C GLY A 235 -1.18 -22.35 13.48
N ASP A 236 -1.71 -22.91 12.41
CA ASP A 236 -1.91 -22.21 11.16
C ASP A 236 -3.18 -21.36 11.23
N MET A 237 -3.10 -20.15 10.67
CA MET A 237 -4.27 -19.26 10.61
C MET A 237 -5.13 -19.69 9.42
N VAL A 238 -6.27 -20.30 9.71
CA VAL A 238 -7.29 -20.69 8.72
C VAL A 238 -8.23 -19.53 8.50
N ASP A 239 -8.31 -19.08 7.26
CA ASP A 239 -9.28 -18.07 6.84
C ASP A 239 -10.65 -18.73 6.62
N CYS A 240 -11.52 -18.62 7.63
CA CYS A 240 -12.89 -19.12 7.54
C CYS A 240 -13.74 -18.37 6.52
N THR A 241 -13.26 -17.27 5.95
CA THR A 241 -13.99 -16.50 4.94
C THR A 241 -14.06 -17.22 3.59
N ALA A 242 -13.07 -18.05 3.26
CA ALA A 242 -13.00 -18.77 1.98
C ALA A 242 -13.43 -20.24 2.09
N ALA A 243 -13.34 -20.83 3.29
CA ALA A 243 -13.19 -22.27 3.43
C ALA A 243 -14.36 -22.98 4.11
N ILE A 244 -15.59 -22.46 3.95
CA ILE A 244 -16.87 -22.97 4.52
C ILE A 244 -17.25 -22.28 5.85
N GLY A 245 -16.85 -21.02 6.06
CA GLY A 245 -17.48 -20.16 7.06
C GLY A 245 -18.87 -19.71 6.59
N GLY A 246 -19.88 -19.98 7.43
CA GLY A 246 -21.30 -20.05 7.08
C GLY A 246 -22.04 -18.75 6.76
N CYS A 247 -21.37 -17.70 6.27
CA CYS A 247 -22.09 -16.54 5.74
C CYS A 247 -22.60 -16.88 4.34
N THR A 248 -23.89 -16.68 4.11
CA THR A 248 -24.48 -16.81 2.76
C THR A 248 -23.95 -15.71 1.84
N VAL A 249 -24.19 -15.84 0.52
CA VAL A 249 -23.76 -14.85 -0.50
C VAL A 249 -24.31 -13.44 -0.23
N LEU A 250 -25.28 -13.32 0.68
CA LEU A 250 -25.94 -12.08 1.11
C LEU A 250 -25.56 -11.68 2.54
N GLU A 251 -24.47 -12.20 3.10
CA GLU A 251 -23.99 -11.87 4.43
C GLU A 251 -22.50 -11.52 4.40
N GLN A 252 -22.10 -10.53 5.19
CA GLN A 252 -20.71 -10.13 5.40
C GLN A 252 -20.26 -10.46 6.81
N CYS A 253 -19.00 -10.85 6.94
CA CYS A 253 -18.37 -11.00 8.24
C CYS A 253 -18.08 -9.63 8.87
N VAL A 254 -18.76 -9.31 9.96
CA VAL A 254 -18.43 -8.16 10.80
C VAL A 254 -18.27 -8.66 12.22
N SER A 255 -17.05 -8.55 12.77
CA SER A 255 -16.74 -8.95 14.15
C SER A 255 -17.13 -10.40 14.50
N ASN A 256 -16.73 -11.37 13.66
CA ASN A 256 -17.08 -12.80 13.78
C ASN A 256 -18.58 -13.13 13.71
N GLN A 257 -19.41 -12.21 13.22
CA GLN A 257 -20.83 -12.47 12.96
C GLN A 257 -21.14 -12.27 11.48
N CYS A 258 -21.95 -13.18 10.91
CA CYS A 258 -22.55 -12.98 9.60
C CYS A 258 -23.68 -11.96 9.74
N VAL A 259 -23.46 -10.77 9.20
CA VAL A 259 -24.46 -9.71 9.18
C VAL A 259 -25.01 -9.64 7.75
N PRO A 260 -26.34 -9.58 7.55
CA PRO A 260 -26.92 -9.41 6.22
C PRO A 260 -26.33 -8.19 5.51
N LEU A 261 -25.90 -8.40 4.27
CA LEU A 261 -25.51 -7.35 3.35
C LEU A 261 -26.78 -6.61 2.92
N VAL A 262 -26.90 -5.38 3.41
CA VAL A 262 -27.97 -4.47 3.00
C VAL A 262 -27.42 -3.64 1.85
N ALA A 263 -28.04 -3.76 0.68
CA ALA A 263 -27.71 -2.91 -0.45
C ALA A 263 -27.99 -1.45 -0.13
N ILE A 264 -27.12 -0.56 -0.61
CA ILE A 264 -27.39 0.87 -0.57
C ILE A 264 -28.24 1.21 -1.80
N SER A 265 -29.52 1.43 -1.59
CA SER A 265 -30.44 1.81 -2.67
C SER A 265 -30.32 3.29 -3.03
N GLY A 266 -30.54 3.61 -4.29
CA GLY A 266 -30.69 4.99 -4.74
C GLY A 266 -31.29 5.09 -6.14
N THR A 267 -31.44 6.31 -6.63
CA THR A 267 -31.97 6.60 -7.97
C THR A 267 -30.95 7.38 -8.77
N VAL A 268 -30.70 6.96 -10.01
CA VAL A 268 -29.84 7.70 -10.94
C VAL A 268 -30.51 9.03 -11.30
N TYR A 269 -29.91 10.16 -10.96
CA TYR A 269 -30.48 11.47 -11.28
C TYR A 269 -30.06 11.93 -12.69
N THR A 270 -28.75 11.96 -12.97
CA THR A 270 -28.16 12.26 -14.27
C THR A 270 -27.08 11.25 -14.65
N VAL A 271 -26.81 11.20 -15.95
CA VAL A 271 -25.91 10.24 -16.58
C VAL A 271 -24.96 11.01 -17.49
N TRP A 272 -23.64 10.78 -17.36
CA TRP A 272 -22.61 11.46 -18.14
C TRP A 272 -21.47 10.52 -18.57
N PRO A 273 -20.85 10.72 -19.75
CA PRO A 273 -21.37 11.48 -20.87
C PRO A 273 -22.71 10.94 -21.38
N GLU A 274 -23.55 11.81 -21.95
CA GLU A 274 -24.83 11.39 -22.55
C GLU A 274 -24.62 10.28 -23.60
N GLY A 275 -25.41 9.20 -23.50
CA GLY A 275 -25.32 8.03 -24.38
C GLY A 275 -24.22 7.03 -24.03
N VAL A 276 -23.33 7.36 -23.09
CA VAL A 276 -22.25 6.48 -22.60
C VAL A 276 -22.53 6.01 -21.18
N GLY A 277 -22.95 6.90 -20.29
CA GLY A 277 -23.42 6.58 -18.94
C GLY A 277 -22.46 5.90 -17.99
N ILE A 278 -21.18 6.28 -18.07
CA ILE A 278 -20.13 5.77 -17.17
C ILE A 278 -19.98 6.58 -15.88
N TYR A 279 -20.54 7.79 -15.81
CA TYR A 279 -20.69 8.57 -14.58
C TYR A 279 -22.17 8.75 -14.30
N ILE A 280 -22.58 8.52 -13.06
CA ILE A 280 -23.94 8.74 -12.61
C ILE A 280 -23.92 9.50 -11.29
N ASP A 281 -24.90 10.37 -11.08
CA ASP A 281 -25.10 11.03 -9.79
C ASP A 281 -26.39 10.57 -9.12
N SER A 282 -26.42 10.62 -7.80
CA SER A 282 -27.59 10.28 -6.99
C SER A 282 -27.65 11.15 -5.75
N GLU A 283 -28.87 11.61 -5.44
CA GLU A 283 -29.21 12.33 -4.19
C GLU A 283 -29.50 11.37 -3.04
N ASP A 284 -29.81 10.10 -3.34
CA ASP A 284 -30.23 9.10 -2.35
C ASP A 284 -29.03 8.40 -1.68
N LEU A 285 -27.83 8.53 -2.26
CA LEU A 285 -26.62 7.88 -1.75
C LEU A 285 -26.06 8.62 -0.52
N PRO A 286 -25.73 7.91 0.59
CA PRO A 286 -25.07 8.50 1.74
C PRO A 286 -23.77 9.25 1.40
N THR A 287 -23.53 10.38 2.04
CA THR A 287 -22.39 11.26 1.73
C THR A 287 -21.13 10.94 2.54
N ASP A 288 -21.20 9.94 3.41
CA ASP A 288 -20.16 9.51 4.35
C ASP A 288 -19.57 8.13 4.02
N ASN A 289 -20.00 7.52 2.91
CA ASN A 289 -19.54 6.20 2.47
C ASN A 289 -18.44 6.26 1.40
N VAL A 290 -17.58 5.24 1.39
CA VAL A 290 -16.59 4.98 0.35
C VAL A 290 -17.17 3.97 -0.63
N TYR A 291 -17.35 4.37 -1.89
CA TYR A 291 -18.00 3.53 -2.91
C TYR A 291 -17.04 2.79 -3.84
N SER A 292 -15.74 3.09 -3.81
CA SER A 292 -14.76 2.39 -4.66
C SER A 292 -14.74 0.89 -4.32
N GLY A 293 -14.82 0.03 -5.34
CA GLY A 293 -14.89 -1.42 -5.18
C GLY A 293 -16.30 -2.01 -5.02
N TYR A 294 -17.34 -1.16 -4.89
CA TYR A 294 -18.73 -1.63 -4.89
C TYR A 294 -19.17 -2.03 -6.31
N TYR A 295 -20.27 -2.75 -6.41
CA TYR A 295 -20.93 -3.16 -7.64
C TYR A 295 -22.33 -2.57 -7.68
N ALA A 296 -22.62 -1.82 -8.74
CA ALA A 296 -23.91 -1.23 -9.01
C ALA A 296 -24.79 -2.21 -9.79
N LYS A 297 -25.97 -2.51 -9.24
CA LYS A 297 -27.07 -3.23 -9.91
C LYS A 297 -28.13 -2.22 -10.28
N PHE A 298 -28.59 -2.24 -11.52
CA PHE A 298 -29.71 -1.41 -11.96
C PHE A 298 -30.97 -2.26 -12.02
N LEU A 299 -32.03 -1.77 -11.39
CA LEU A 299 -33.30 -2.47 -11.26
C LEU A 299 -34.23 -2.08 -12.41
N SER A 300 -35.22 -2.93 -12.69
CA SER A 300 -36.26 -2.64 -13.69
C SER A 300 -36.94 -1.29 -13.38
N PRO A 301 -37.06 -0.36 -14.33
CA PRO A 301 -37.10 -0.57 -15.79
C PRO A 301 -35.77 -0.39 -16.55
N SER A 302 -34.63 -0.30 -15.86
CA SER A 302 -33.33 -0.12 -16.54
C SER A 302 -33.09 -1.19 -17.60
N GLN A 303 -32.44 -0.81 -18.69
CA GLN A 303 -31.93 -1.77 -19.69
C GLN A 303 -30.59 -2.38 -19.27
N GLU A 304 -29.95 -1.80 -18.24
CA GLU A 304 -28.70 -2.30 -17.71
C GLU A 304 -28.99 -3.47 -16.75
N SER A 305 -28.50 -4.65 -17.12
CA SER A 305 -28.74 -5.88 -16.35
C SER A 305 -27.48 -6.45 -15.71
N GLU A 306 -26.32 -5.92 -16.10
CA GLU A 306 -25.04 -6.34 -15.55
C GLU A 306 -24.73 -5.60 -14.25
N CYS A 307 -23.99 -6.28 -13.38
CA CYS A 307 -23.41 -5.68 -12.19
C CYS A 307 -22.12 -4.96 -12.56
N LEU A 308 -22.12 -3.63 -12.44
CA LEU A 308 -21.00 -2.79 -12.87
C LEU A 308 -20.14 -2.37 -11.68
N LEU A 309 -18.83 -2.59 -11.76
CA LEU A 309 -17.87 -2.18 -10.72
C LEU A 309 -17.79 -0.64 -10.64
N VAL A 310 -17.79 -0.10 -9.43
CA VAL A 310 -17.57 1.31 -9.15
C VAL A 310 -16.07 1.55 -9.03
N ALA A 311 -15.48 2.13 -10.07
CA ALA A 311 -14.06 2.44 -10.13
C ALA A 311 -13.69 3.59 -9.19
N ASP A 312 -14.52 4.64 -9.15
CA ASP A 312 -14.22 5.89 -8.45
C ASP A 312 -15.50 6.60 -8.01
N TYR A 313 -15.39 7.55 -7.08
CA TYR A 313 -16.50 8.35 -6.59
C TYR A 313 -16.07 9.74 -6.14
N VAL A 314 -17.01 10.68 -6.16
CA VAL A 314 -16.83 12.04 -5.66
C VAL A 314 -17.94 12.32 -4.65
N LEU A 315 -17.55 12.59 -3.41
CA LEU A 315 -18.47 13.03 -2.37
C LEU A 315 -18.95 14.46 -2.67
N PRO A 316 -20.20 14.80 -2.31
CA PRO A 316 -20.75 16.12 -2.56
C PRO A 316 -19.89 17.24 -1.97
N GLN A 317 -19.76 18.32 -2.73
CA GLN A 317 -19.14 19.58 -2.31
C GLN A 317 -20.14 20.71 -2.53
N PRO A 318 -20.37 21.60 -1.55
CA PRO A 318 -21.27 22.74 -1.72
C PRO A 318 -20.95 23.53 -2.99
N PRO A 319 -21.94 23.86 -3.85
CA PRO A 319 -23.40 23.74 -3.63
C PRO A 319 -24.04 22.44 -4.16
N GLN A 320 -23.25 21.48 -4.65
CA GLN A 320 -23.77 20.24 -5.21
C GLN A 320 -23.89 19.18 -4.09
N GLU A 321 -25.11 18.80 -3.76
CA GLU A 321 -25.44 17.84 -2.68
C GLU A 321 -25.59 16.40 -3.21
N ARG A 322 -24.83 16.02 -4.24
CA ARG A 322 -24.92 14.70 -4.87
C ARG A 322 -23.62 13.94 -4.85
N VAL A 323 -23.73 12.63 -4.62
CA VAL A 323 -22.63 11.69 -4.83
C VAL A 323 -22.55 11.38 -6.32
N ILE A 324 -21.35 11.48 -6.89
CA ILE A 324 -21.08 11.05 -8.27
C ILE A 324 -20.28 9.75 -8.18
N ILE A 325 -20.68 8.72 -8.91
CA ILE A 325 -19.93 7.47 -9.03
C ILE A 325 -19.54 7.23 -10.49
N ARG A 326 -18.34 6.67 -10.68
CA ARG A 326 -17.80 6.27 -11.98
C ARG A 326 -17.80 4.74 -12.07
N LEU A 327 -18.44 4.23 -13.10
CA LEU A 327 -18.52 2.80 -13.41
C LEU A 327 -17.32 2.37 -14.27
N GLU A 328 -16.79 1.17 -14.00
CA GLU A 328 -15.73 0.54 -14.78
C GLU A 328 -16.31 -0.15 -16.03
N ALA A 329 -16.82 0.67 -16.95
CA ALA A 329 -17.37 0.24 -18.23
C ALA A 329 -16.94 1.20 -19.35
N THR A 330 -17.00 0.73 -20.60
CA THR A 330 -16.77 1.59 -21.78
C THR A 330 -18.04 2.30 -22.23
N GLN A 331 -19.19 1.68 -22.02
CA GLN A 331 -20.54 2.20 -22.26
C GLN A 331 -21.52 1.41 -21.38
N THR A 332 -22.59 2.07 -20.94
CA THR A 332 -23.68 1.47 -20.19
C THR A 332 -25.01 1.84 -20.84
N SER A 333 -26.06 1.11 -20.47
CA SER A 333 -27.43 1.41 -20.86
C SER A 333 -28.23 2.11 -19.75
N VAL A 334 -27.53 2.62 -18.74
CA VAL A 334 -28.10 3.32 -17.60
C VAL A 334 -28.70 4.66 -18.03
N ALA A 335 -29.90 4.96 -17.54
CA ALA A 335 -30.63 6.19 -17.81
C ALA A 335 -31.00 6.93 -16.52
N ALA A 336 -31.31 8.22 -16.65
CA ALA A 336 -31.90 8.98 -15.56
C ALA A 336 -33.22 8.36 -15.11
N ASN A 337 -33.44 8.33 -13.79
CA ASN A 337 -34.52 7.68 -13.06
C ASN A 337 -34.42 6.14 -12.96
N ASP A 338 -33.31 5.53 -13.38
CA ASP A 338 -33.08 4.11 -13.09
C ASP A 338 -32.89 3.93 -11.58
N ALA A 339 -33.61 2.98 -11.00
CA ALA A 339 -33.36 2.55 -9.62
C ALA A 339 -32.08 1.73 -9.59
N MET A 340 -31.23 1.96 -8.58
CA MET A 340 -29.97 1.26 -8.42
C MET A 340 -29.75 0.78 -6.99
N GLU A 341 -28.92 -0.24 -6.86
CA GLU A 341 -28.44 -0.80 -5.60
C GLU A 341 -26.92 -0.96 -5.67
N LEU A 342 -26.21 -0.51 -4.63
CA LEU A 342 -24.77 -0.72 -4.50
C LEU A 342 -24.50 -1.87 -3.53
N TRP A 343 -23.68 -2.81 -3.97
CA TRP A 343 -23.29 -4.01 -3.25
C TRP A 343 -21.77 -4.05 -3.07
N PRO A 344 -21.22 -4.51 -1.93
CA PRO A 344 -19.77 -4.55 -1.73
C PRO A 344 -19.08 -5.71 -2.46
N SER A 345 -19.85 -6.63 -3.07
CA SER A 345 -19.29 -7.76 -3.83
C SER A 345 -20.10 -8.08 -5.09
N PHE A 346 -19.42 -8.60 -6.11
CA PHE A 346 -20.06 -9.05 -7.34
C PHE A 346 -21.05 -10.19 -7.10
N ALA A 347 -20.72 -11.10 -6.18
CA ALA A 347 -21.56 -12.26 -5.86
C ALA A 347 -22.89 -11.83 -5.26
N SER A 348 -22.88 -10.83 -4.36
CA SER A 348 -24.11 -10.29 -3.77
C SER A 348 -24.92 -9.47 -4.77
N CYS A 349 -24.24 -8.76 -5.68
CA CYS A 349 -24.91 -8.00 -6.74
C CYS A 349 -25.63 -8.92 -7.75
N SER A 350 -24.98 -10.01 -8.15
CA SER A 350 -25.47 -10.94 -9.17
C SER A 350 -26.47 -12.00 -8.64
N ALA A 351 -26.65 -12.08 -7.32
CA ALA A 351 -27.67 -12.91 -6.68
C ALA A 351 -29.11 -12.42 -7.00
#